data_AF-A0A328FL06-F1
#
_entry.id   AF-A0A328FL06-F1
#
_cell.length_a   1.000
_cell.length_b   1.000
_cell.length_c   1.000
_cell.angle_alpha   90.00
_cell.angle_beta   90.00
_cell.angle_gamma   90.00
#
_symmetry.space_group_name_H-M   'P 1'
#
loop_
_entity.id
_entity.type
_entity.pdbx_description
1 polymer ?
#
loop_
_entity_poly.entity_id
_entity_poly.type
_entity_poly.pdbx_seq_one_letter_code
_entity_poly.pdbx_strand_id
1 'polypeptide(L)'
;MTILNENKIRAFRDRLYTNDMPEIMRRGGEGLTPVKKYAEDERGYPLVPIKRITRFFLEEMRKAQFVLPDQHIEELYTLFKLLIQDLPAVSFDIGVSISQEDIQEADNRTTIELLTTNIIITYFHLAQSNLENQDDSLLNPDMQSIIKQSTAGRDYKRLVANTLKGLIFSLAQDKPWFEYIEDINDADLICRLAGARLPSMEKTTLGSITSKSRHEITSYNEMFTKLLYTRARTVTSQENKKEYFSSMEKLDAAIYGILKKMDRFLTRAYRLSQILDIPSRSIIGDTFSQLRQNMLWLFFDVWPKALEKEDIPHQTAVSALRHRMNILFSVPHITQFCREFTQNPAFQPPVNDLFQLFFKGLVNKMNRVFMEEDNSSAGLGQVERALFEIRRAIENLALDESRLTDEKKEVKEAYISLLFKTDFKSLEATLNLCDMICEVTHDTDLEIMVSIRAALMEKSFFTLEEYADKKVPPKDAIPEINKRLQAFAVHYRPQREFYRIFFDTYVISKPRPKAPHFTQFFRSNRYFAQAMLMHFADDKAMKDLLPVSYIQKAKKLLADLLEKPRSPA
;
A
#
# COMPACT_ATOMS: atom_id res chain seq x y z
N MET A 1 3.59 7.20 -9.18
CA MET A 1 2.81 7.93 -8.17
C MET A 1 2.26 9.16 -8.87
N THR A 2 0.95 9.27 -9.07
CA THR A 2 0.36 10.43 -9.74
C THR A 2 0.17 11.56 -8.73
N ILE A 3 0.61 12.76 -9.08
CA ILE A 3 0.45 13.98 -8.27
C ILE A 3 -0.99 14.47 -8.39
N LEU A 4 -1.53 14.51 -9.62
CA LEU A 4 -2.92 14.83 -9.82
C LEU A 4 -3.78 13.58 -9.62
N ASN A 5 -4.73 13.70 -8.71
CA ASN A 5 -5.74 12.67 -8.51
C ASN A 5 -6.82 12.83 -9.58
N GLU A 6 -7.05 11.80 -10.39
CA GLU A 6 -8.06 11.82 -11.45
C GLU A 6 -9.45 12.24 -10.94
N ASN A 7 -9.86 11.77 -9.76
CA ASN A 7 -11.16 12.14 -9.18
C ASN A 7 -11.22 13.63 -8.85
N LYS A 8 -10.10 14.25 -8.44
CA LYS A 8 -10.04 15.70 -8.22
C LYS A 8 -10.09 16.46 -9.53
N ILE A 9 -9.41 15.99 -10.58
CA ILE A 9 -9.48 16.60 -11.91
C ILE A 9 -10.91 16.51 -12.44
N ARG A 10 -11.59 15.36 -12.31
CA ARG A 10 -13.00 15.20 -12.69
C ARG A 10 -13.90 16.17 -11.90
N ALA A 11 -13.74 16.23 -10.58
CA ALA A 11 -14.50 17.19 -9.76
C ALA A 11 -14.18 18.67 -10.10
N PHE A 12 -12.95 18.98 -10.51
CA PHE A 12 -12.58 20.30 -11.02
C PHE A 12 -13.24 20.57 -12.37
N ARG A 13 -13.13 19.64 -13.32
CA ARG A 13 -13.78 19.67 -14.64
C ARG A 13 -15.28 19.90 -14.53
N ASP A 14 -15.95 19.11 -13.70
CA ASP A 14 -17.39 19.19 -13.52
C ASP A 14 -17.74 20.59 -12.98
N ARG A 15 -17.02 21.13 -12.00
CA ARG A 15 -17.18 22.52 -11.52
C ARG A 15 -16.79 23.59 -12.55
N LEU A 16 -15.86 23.27 -13.45
CA LEU A 16 -15.35 24.19 -14.47
C LEU A 16 -16.37 24.38 -15.60
N TYR A 17 -17.08 23.30 -15.98
CA TYR A 17 -18.03 23.29 -17.10
C TYR A 17 -19.50 23.29 -16.70
N THR A 18 -19.85 23.01 -15.44
CA THR A 18 -21.20 23.31 -14.94
C THR A 18 -21.27 24.77 -14.50
N ASN A 19 -22.43 25.40 -14.72
CA ASN A 19 -22.78 26.83 -14.57
C ASN A 19 -22.54 27.47 -13.16
N ASP A 20 -21.62 26.97 -12.34
CA ASP A 20 -21.72 26.92 -10.88
C ASP A 20 -23.01 26.20 -10.44
N MET A 21 -23.03 25.63 -9.24
CA MET A 21 -24.27 25.15 -8.61
C MET A 21 -24.75 26.18 -7.57
N PRO A 22 -25.65 27.13 -7.90
CA PRO A 22 -26.41 27.92 -6.91
C PRO A 22 -27.80 27.31 -6.71
N GLU A 23 -28.13 27.00 -5.44
CA GLU A 23 -29.42 26.71 -4.76
C GLU A 23 -30.62 26.01 -5.46
N ILE A 24 -30.84 26.14 -6.75
CA ILE A 24 -32.03 25.66 -7.47
C ILE A 24 -32.16 24.13 -7.42
N MET A 25 -31.04 23.42 -7.55
CA MET A 25 -31.03 21.96 -7.45
C MET A 25 -31.26 21.43 -6.01
N ARG A 26 -31.31 22.29 -4.97
CA ARG A 26 -31.70 21.88 -3.61
C ARG A 26 -33.16 22.19 -3.25
N ARG A 27 -33.83 23.11 -3.96
CA ARG A 27 -35.14 23.62 -3.49
C ARG A 27 -36.24 23.80 -4.54
N GLY A 28 -36.05 23.42 -5.80
CA GLY A 28 -37.15 23.40 -6.78
C GLY A 28 -37.90 24.73 -6.83
N GLY A 29 -37.24 25.78 -7.30
CA GLY A 29 -37.82 27.13 -7.32
C GLY A 29 -38.09 27.60 -8.74
N GLU A 30 -39.36 27.68 -9.12
CA GLU A 30 -39.80 28.58 -10.19
C GLU A 30 -39.48 30.03 -9.78
N GLY A 31 -38.77 30.77 -10.64
CA GLY A 31 -38.70 32.23 -10.55
C GLY A 31 -37.38 32.91 -10.16
N LEU A 32 -36.21 32.25 -10.23
CA LEU A 32 -34.93 32.92 -9.93
C LEU A 32 -33.97 32.98 -11.13
N THR A 33 -33.56 34.20 -11.49
CA THR A 33 -32.49 34.51 -12.45
C THR A 33 -31.15 33.92 -12.01
N PRO A 34 -30.31 33.39 -12.94
CA PRO A 34 -29.04 32.78 -12.60
C PRO A 34 -28.11 33.73 -11.82
N VAL A 35 -27.52 33.23 -10.74
CA VAL A 35 -26.70 33.99 -9.77
C VAL A 35 -25.39 34.54 -10.38
N LYS A 36 -24.94 34.00 -11.51
CA LYS A 36 -23.86 34.55 -12.34
C LYS A 36 -24.15 34.26 -13.82
N LYS A 37 -24.28 35.30 -14.64
CA LYS A 37 -24.11 35.15 -16.09
C LYS A 37 -22.62 35.05 -16.36
N TYR A 38 -22.18 33.91 -16.87
CA TYR A 38 -20.85 33.80 -17.46
C TYR A 38 -20.82 34.66 -18.73
N ALA A 39 -19.66 35.24 -19.05
CA ALA A 39 -19.50 35.86 -20.35
C ALA A 39 -19.72 34.77 -21.40
N GLU A 40 -20.51 35.07 -22.42
CA GLU A 40 -20.76 34.16 -23.54
C GLU A 40 -19.96 34.65 -24.75
N ASP A 41 -19.56 33.73 -25.61
CA ASP A 41 -18.98 34.08 -26.90
C ASP A 41 -20.05 34.52 -27.91
N GLU A 42 -19.63 34.84 -29.14
CA GLU A 42 -20.52 35.26 -30.23
C GLU A 42 -21.55 34.18 -30.63
N ARG A 43 -21.33 32.92 -30.24
CA ARG A 43 -22.21 31.77 -30.52
C ARG A 43 -23.12 31.43 -29.32
N GLY A 44 -23.03 32.17 -28.22
CA GLY A 44 -23.80 31.94 -26.99
C GLY A 44 -23.22 30.84 -26.10
N TYR A 45 -21.98 30.41 -26.31
CA TYR A 45 -21.32 29.41 -25.47
C TYR A 45 -20.65 30.06 -24.25
N PRO A 46 -20.73 29.44 -23.05
CA PRO A 46 -20.06 29.96 -21.86
C PRO A 46 -18.54 30.05 -22.05
N LEU A 47 -17.95 31.20 -21.68
CA LEU A 47 -16.51 31.43 -21.70
C LEU A 47 -15.82 30.91 -20.44
N VAL A 48 -14.89 29.98 -20.60
CA VAL A 48 -14.06 29.39 -19.55
C VAL A 48 -12.66 30.02 -19.58
N PRO A 49 -12.24 30.77 -18.55
CA PRO A 49 -10.90 31.39 -18.54
C PRO A 49 -9.79 30.34 -18.36
N ILE A 50 -8.85 30.26 -19.31
CA ILE A 50 -7.70 29.35 -19.23
C ILE A 50 -6.87 29.57 -17.95
N LYS A 51 -6.81 30.81 -17.46
CA LYS A 51 -6.15 31.16 -16.19
C LYS A 51 -6.65 30.33 -15.00
N ARG A 52 -7.92 29.88 -15.00
CA ARG A 52 -8.46 28.99 -13.95
C ARG A 52 -7.84 27.59 -14.03
N ILE A 53 -7.67 27.07 -15.25
CA ILE A 53 -7.05 25.76 -15.52
C ILE A 53 -5.58 25.78 -15.12
N THR A 54 -4.85 26.80 -15.59
CA THR A 54 -3.43 26.99 -15.23
C THR A 54 -3.24 27.09 -13.73
N ARG A 55 -4.06 27.92 -13.05
CA ARG A 55 -3.97 28.07 -11.60
C ARG A 55 -4.20 26.75 -10.88
N PHE A 56 -5.25 26.01 -11.25
CA PHE A 56 -5.54 24.70 -10.67
C PHE A 56 -4.37 23.75 -10.82
N PHE A 57 -3.81 23.64 -12.03
CA PHE A 57 -2.67 22.77 -12.30
C PHE A 57 -1.47 23.15 -11.44
N LEU A 58 -1.02 24.41 -11.51
CA LEU A 58 0.15 24.87 -10.76
C LEU A 58 -0.06 24.74 -9.24
N GLU A 59 -1.27 24.96 -8.73
CA GLU A 59 -1.60 24.76 -7.32
C GLU A 59 -1.52 23.30 -6.89
N GLU A 60 -2.01 22.36 -7.68
CA GLU A 60 -1.87 20.93 -7.35
C GLU A 60 -0.42 20.46 -7.50
N MET A 61 0.30 20.89 -8.53
CA MET A 61 1.72 20.55 -8.72
C MET A 61 2.58 21.05 -7.55
N ARG A 62 2.30 22.25 -7.01
CA ARG A 62 2.98 22.79 -5.83
C ARG A 62 2.72 22.03 -4.53
N LYS A 63 1.71 21.16 -4.47
CA LYS A 63 1.46 20.31 -3.27
C LYS A 63 2.42 19.14 -3.20
N ALA A 64 3.00 18.73 -4.32
CA ALA A 64 4.05 17.73 -4.33
C ALA A 64 5.31 18.32 -3.71
N GLN A 65 5.99 17.55 -2.85
CA GLN A 65 7.26 17.98 -2.25
C GLN A 65 8.38 18.13 -3.28
N PHE A 66 8.25 17.48 -4.44
CA PHE A 66 9.19 17.49 -5.54
C PHE A 66 8.50 16.97 -6.80
N VAL A 67 8.79 17.56 -7.95
CA VAL A 67 8.19 17.19 -9.24
C VAL A 67 9.31 17.04 -10.26
N LEU A 68 9.46 15.83 -10.79
CA LEU A 68 10.37 15.58 -11.91
C LEU A 68 9.81 16.19 -13.20
N PRO A 69 10.66 16.65 -14.13
CA PRO A 69 10.21 17.25 -15.37
C PRO A 69 9.29 16.35 -16.20
N ASP A 70 9.60 15.05 -16.30
CA ASP A 70 8.75 14.09 -17.00
C ASP A 70 7.41 13.89 -16.31
N GLN A 71 7.41 13.79 -14.98
CA GLN A 71 6.19 13.72 -14.21
C GLN A 71 5.33 14.99 -14.39
N HIS A 72 5.94 16.17 -14.40
CA HIS A 72 5.22 17.42 -14.67
C HIS A 72 4.47 17.39 -16.01
N ILE A 73 5.14 16.88 -17.05
CA ILE A 73 4.58 16.77 -18.40
C ILE A 73 3.48 15.70 -18.45
N GLU A 74 3.69 14.54 -17.83
CA GLU A 74 2.67 13.47 -17.71
C GLU A 74 1.39 13.94 -17.00
N GLU A 75 1.54 14.71 -15.92
CA GLU A 75 0.40 15.27 -15.19
C GLU A 75 -0.34 16.33 -16.03
N LEU A 76 0.39 17.14 -16.81
CA LEU A 76 -0.19 18.11 -17.73
C LEU A 76 -1.05 17.40 -18.79
N TYR A 77 -0.56 16.29 -19.37
CA TYR A 77 -1.34 15.47 -20.29
C TYR A 77 -2.56 14.84 -19.63
N THR A 78 -2.41 14.34 -18.40
CA THR A 78 -3.51 13.75 -17.64
C THR A 78 -4.62 14.78 -17.42
N LEU A 79 -4.25 16.02 -17.08
CA LEU A 79 -5.18 17.14 -16.98
C LEU A 79 -5.89 17.40 -18.31
N PHE A 80 -5.15 17.54 -19.41
CA PHE A 80 -5.71 17.78 -20.74
C PHE A 80 -6.73 16.73 -21.13
N LYS A 81 -6.33 15.45 -21.07
CA LYS A 81 -7.16 14.31 -21.43
C LYS A 81 -8.49 14.31 -20.67
N LEU A 82 -8.46 14.51 -19.36
CA LEU A 82 -9.67 14.52 -18.55
C LEU A 82 -10.53 15.76 -18.80
N LEU A 83 -9.92 16.92 -19.04
CA LEU A 83 -10.66 18.16 -19.31
C LEU A 83 -11.38 18.17 -20.65
N ILE A 84 -10.88 17.49 -21.68
CA ILE A 84 -11.55 17.44 -23.00
C ILE A 84 -12.44 16.21 -23.21
N GLN A 85 -12.38 15.23 -22.30
CA GLN A 85 -13.25 14.07 -22.36
C GLN A 85 -14.72 14.50 -22.21
N ASP A 86 -15.53 14.20 -23.23
CA ASP A 86 -16.95 14.57 -23.32
C ASP A 86 -17.20 16.08 -23.19
N LEU A 87 -16.32 16.89 -23.78
CA LEU A 87 -16.35 18.35 -23.65
C LEU A 87 -17.72 18.92 -24.07
N PRO A 88 -18.42 19.67 -23.19
CA PRO A 88 -19.65 20.36 -23.56
C PRO A 88 -19.38 21.53 -24.51
N ALA A 89 -20.43 22.12 -25.09
CA ALA A 89 -20.31 23.29 -25.95
C ALA A 89 -19.95 24.56 -25.13
N VAL A 90 -18.66 24.68 -24.79
CA VAL A 90 -18.06 25.81 -24.09
C VAL A 90 -16.94 26.41 -24.95
N SER A 91 -16.71 27.71 -24.79
CA SER A 91 -15.61 28.41 -25.46
C SER A 91 -14.55 28.77 -24.42
N PHE A 92 -13.28 28.69 -24.80
CA PHE A 92 -12.19 29.07 -23.88
C PHE A 92 -11.86 30.54 -24.07
N ASP A 93 -11.88 31.30 -22.99
CA ASP A 93 -11.25 32.62 -22.96
C ASP A 93 -9.75 32.39 -22.80
N ILE A 94 -9.09 32.38 -23.95
CA ILE A 94 -7.67 32.12 -24.12
C ILE A 94 -6.82 33.32 -23.62
N GLY A 95 -7.44 34.45 -23.27
CA GLY A 95 -6.75 35.63 -22.78
C GLY A 95 -5.77 36.22 -23.80
N VAL A 96 -4.88 37.10 -23.33
CA VAL A 96 -3.82 37.67 -24.16
C VAL A 96 -2.74 36.62 -24.40
N SER A 97 -2.20 36.59 -25.61
CA SER A 97 -0.98 35.81 -25.91
C SER A 97 0.13 36.20 -24.94
N ILE A 98 0.75 35.22 -24.29
CA ILE A 98 1.93 35.47 -23.46
C ILE A 98 3.06 35.87 -24.40
N SER A 99 3.60 37.07 -24.20
CA SER A 99 4.67 37.57 -25.05
C SER A 99 5.95 36.76 -24.81
N GLN A 100 6.74 36.61 -25.87
CA GLN A 100 8.01 35.92 -25.79
C GLN A 100 9.01 36.68 -24.91
N GLU A 101 8.94 38.01 -24.92
CA GLU A 101 9.79 38.90 -24.12
C GLU A 101 9.56 38.67 -22.63
N ASP A 102 8.28 38.57 -22.20
CA ASP A 102 7.93 38.27 -20.80
C ASP A 102 8.49 36.92 -20.32
N ILE A 103 8.48 35.90 -21.19
CA ILE A 103 9.05 34.58 -20.87
C ILE A 103 10.58 34.65 -20.77
N GLN A 104 11.23 35.43 -21.64
CA GLN A 104 12.70 35.51 -21.70
C GLN A 104 13.32 36.35 -20.58
N GLU A 105 12.57 37.32 -20.05
CA GLU A 105 13.01 38.22 -18.97
C GLU A 105 12.64 37.69 -17.57
N ALA A 106 11.78 36.68 -17.51
CA ALA A 106 11.34 36.03 -16.27
C ALA A 106 12.45 35.22 -15.59
N ASP A 107 12.37 35.10 -14.26
CA ASP A 107 13.13 34.10 -13.52
C ASP A 107 12.66 32.67 -13.86
N ASN A 108 13.40 31.63 -13.45
CA ASN A 108 13.07 30.25 -13.80
C ASN A 108 11.66 29.86 -13.36
N ARG A 109 11.24 30.27 -12.16
CA ARG A 109 9.92 29.95 -11.63
C ARG A 109 8.82 30.57 -12.47
N THR A 110 8.93 31.87 -12.75
CA THR A 110 7.98 32.62 -13.57
C THR A 110 7.99 32.10 -15.00
N THR A 111 9.15 31.72 -15.53
CA THR A 111 9.30 31.07 -16.84
C THR A 111 8.51 29.78 -16.92
N ILE A 112 8.61 28.90 -15.92
CA ILE A 112 7.83 27.64 -15.86
C ILE A 112 6.34 27.95 -15.86
N GLU A 113 5.89 28.93 -15.07
CA GLU A 113 4.47 29.32 -15.01
C GLU A 113 3.98 29.87 -16.35
N LEU A 114 4.73 30.75 -16.99
CA LEU A 114 4.38 31.35 -18.28
C LEU A 114 4.39 30.32 -19.41
N LEU A 115 5.40 29.44 -19.49
CA LEU A 115 5.47 28.35 -20.46
C LEU A 115 4.31 27.37 -20.28
N THR A 116 4.04 26.95 -19.04
CA THR A 116 2.91 26.07 -18.73
C THR A 116 1.58 26.71 -19.18
N THR A 117 1.39 27.99 -18.87
CA THR A 117 0.19 28.72 -19.29
C THR A 117 0.07 28.79 -20.81
N ASN A 118 1.16 29.08 -21.52
CA ASN A 118 1.19 29.15 -22.98
C ASN A 118 0.87 27.80 -23.63
N ILE A 119 1.39 26.70 -23.07
CA ILE A 119 1.10 25.34 -23.54
C ILE A 119 -0.39 25.02 -23.36
N ILE A 120 -0.99 25.36 -22.21
CA ILE A 120 -2.43 25.17 -21.96
C ILE A 120 -3.25 25.99 -22.97
N ILE A 121 -2.92 27.27 -23.15
CA ILE A 121 -3.55 28.16 -24.14
C ILE A 121 -3.51 27.53 -25.53
N THR A 122 -2.33 27.12 -25.97
CA THR A 122 -2.11 26.56 -27.31
C THR A 122 -2.91 25.28 -27.51
N TYR A 123 -2.89 24.37 -26.54
CA TYR A 123 -3.63 23.12 -26.61
C TYR A 123 -5.14 23.33 -26.78
N PHE A 124 -5.75 24.17 -25.94
CA PHE A 124 -7.19 24.41 -26.01
C PHE A 124 -7.61 25.23 -27.24
N HIS A 125 -6.73 26.08 -27.77
CA HIS A 125 -6.95 26.72 -29.06
C HIS A 125 -7.03 25.70 -30.21
N LEU A 126 -6.12 24.72 -30.23
CA LEU A 126 -6.13 23.63 -31.22
C LEU A 126 -7.35 22.73 -31.08
N ALA A 127 -7.77 22.44 -29.84
CA ALA A 127 -9.00 21.70 -29.59
C ALA A 127 -10.22 22.43 -30.17
N GLN A 128 -10.28 23.76 -30.04
CA GLN A 128 -11.34 24.59 -30.61
C GLN A 128 -11.34 24.61 -32.15
N SER A 129 -10.18 24.77 -32.79
CA SER A 129 -10.08 24.87 -34.27
C SER A 129 -10.50 23.59 -35.00
N ASN A 130 -10.47 22.45 -34.31
CA ASN A 130 -10.74 21.14 -34.89
C ASN A 130 -12.13 20.58 -34.57
N LEU A 131 -13.02 21.35 -33.93
CA LEU A 131 -14.37 20.90 -33.52
C LEU A 131 -15.27 20.38 -34.66
N GLU A 132 -14.97 20.67 -35.94
CA GLU A 132 -15.76 20.23 -37.10
C GLU A 132 -15.37 18.83 -37.63
N ASN A 133 -14.23 18.30 -37.22
CA ASN A 133 -13.81 16.92 -37.49
C ASN A 133 -13.42 16.30 -36.15
N GLN A 134 -14.16 15.29 -35.66
CA GLN A 134 -13.74 14.51 -34.49
C GLN A 134 -12.40 13.81 -34.80
N ASP A 135 -11.30 14.51 -34.57
CA ASP A 135 -9.95 14.01 -34.68
C ASP A 135 -9.48 13.61 -33.28
N ASP A 136 -9.45 12.30 -33.06
CA ASP A 136 -8.94 11.68 -31.83
C ASP A 136 -7.44 11.98 -31.60
N SER A 137 -6.73 12.57 -32.59
CA SER A 137 -5.33 13.01 -32.42
C SER A 137 -5.16 14.05 -31.30
N LEU A 138 -6.20 14.84 -31.02
CA LEU A 138 -6.22 15.81 -29.91
C LEU A 138 -6.44 15.17 -28.54
N LEU A 139 -6.85 13.89 -28.48
CA LEU A 139 -6.92 13.10 -27.25
C LEU A 139 -5.54 12.54 -26.83
N ASN A 140 -4.54 12.62 -27.73
CA ASN A 140 -3.13 12.28 -27.48
C ASN A 140 -2.20 13.33 -28.13
N PRO A 141 -2.27 14.61 -27.73
CA PRO A 141 -1.40 15.61 -28.31
C PRO A 141 0.04 15.33 -27.84
N ASP A 142 1.00 15.37 -28.74
CA ASP A 142 2.41 15.36 -28.33
C ASP A 142 2.82 16.79 -27.92
N MET A 143 3.48 16.91 -26.76
CA MET A 143 3.90 18.19 -26.17
C MET A 143 4.89 18.90 -27.07
N GLN A 144 5.74 18.19 -27.81
CA GLN A 144 6.66 18.84 -28.74
C GLN A 144 5.91 19.53 -29.89
N SER A 145 4.80 18.97 -30.35
CA SER A 145 3.93 19.55 -31.36
C SER A 145 3.16 20.74 -30.83
N ILE A 146 2.60 20.65 -29.61
CA ILE A 146 2.01 21.82 -28.94
C ILE A 146 3.05 22.93 -28.77
N ILE A 147 4.26 22.60 -28.32
CA ILE A 147 5.34 23.57 -28.13
C ILE A 147 5.76 24.19 -29.46
N LYS A 148 5.91 23.40 -30.53
CA LYS A 148 6.22 23.90 -31.88
C LYS A 148 5.17 24.88 -32.40
N GLN A 149 3.91 24.64 -32.07
CA GLN A 149 2.78 25.46 -32.51
C GLN A 149 2.54 26.66 -31.60
N SER A 150 2.97 26.59 -30.34
CA SER A 150 3.00 27.74 -29.44
C SER A 150 3.97 28.79 -29.98
N THR A 151 3.68 30.07 -29.77
CA THR A 151 4.56 31.18 -30.18
C THR A 151 5.96 31.11 -29.54
N ALA A 152 6.18 30.24 -28.55
CA ALA A 152 7.51 29.91 -28.02
C ALA A 152 8.43 29.20 -29.04
N GLY A 153 7.88 28.60 -30.10
CA GLY A 153 8.61 27.79 -31.07
C GLY A 153 9.56 28.53 -32.02
N ARG A 154 9.51 29.87 -32.15
CA ARG A 154 10.38 30.61 -33.08
C ARG A 154 11.72 31.09 -32.47
N ASP A 155 11.88 31.09 -31.13
CA ASP A 155 13.16 31.43 -30.47
C ASP A 155 13.41 30.69 -29.13
N TYR A 156 12.90 29.46 -28.99
CA TYR A 156 13.20 28.60 -27.83
C TYR A 156 14.70 28.39 -27.63
N LYS A 157 15.51 28.49 -28.69
CA LYS A 157 16.98 28.41 -28.63
C LYS A 157 17.57 29.50 -27.73
N ARG A 158 17.07 30.74 -27.82
CA ARG A 158 17.51 31.83 -26.95
C ARG A 158 17.07 31.64 -25.52
N LEU A 159 15.85 31.16 -25.29
CA LEU A 159 15.34 30.82 -23.96
C LEU A 159 16.21 29.74 -23.30
N VAL A 160 16.38 28.60 -23.97
CA VAL A 160 17.25 27.51 -23.52
C VAL A 160 18.67 28.02 -23.29
N ALA A 161 19.23 28.81 -24.21
CA ALA A 161 20.56 29.40 -24.02
C ALA A 161 20.65 30.30 -22.78
N ASN A 162 19.63 31.11 -22.49
CA ASN A 162 19.58 31.97 -21.30
C ASN A 162 19.45 31.14 -20.02
N THR A 163 18.56 30.15 -19.99
CA THR A 163 18.41 29.21 -18.86
C THR A 163 19.72 28.48 -18.59
N LEU A 164 20.40 28.00 -19.64
CA LEU A 164 21.69 27.32 -19.50
C LEU A 164 22.80 28.27 -19.03
N LYS A 165 22.83 29.53 -19.50
CA LYS A 165 23.76 30.54 -18.97
C LYS A 165 23.52 30.80 -17.47
N GLY A 166 22.25 30.92 -17.07
CA GLY A 166 21.86 31.07 -15.67
C GLY A 166 22.26 29.87 -14.82
N LEU A 167 22.03 28.65 -15.33
CA LEU A 167 22.46 27.42 -14.68
C LEU A 167 23.99 27.37 -14.55
N ILE A 168 24.75 27.63 -15.62
CA ILE A 168 26.23 27.66 -15.59
C ILE A 168 26.72 28.67 -14.54
N PHE A 169 26.14 29.87 -14.50
CA PHE A 169 26.46 30.86 -13.49
C PHE A 169 26.18 30.35 -12.07
N SER A 170 25.00 29.74 -11.85
CA SER A 170 24.64 29.18 -10.56
C SER A 170 25.56 28.02 -10.13
N LEU A 171 25.92 27.13 -11.07
CA LEU A 171 26.82 26.01 -10.84
C LEU A 171 28.27 26.46 -10.55
N ALA A 172 28.65 27.66 -10.99
CA ALA A 172 29.95 28.26 -10.68
C ALA A 172 30.01 28.88 -9.27
N GLN A 173 28.87 29.11 -8.61
CA GLN A 173 28.82 29.64 -7.26
C GLN A 173 29.20 28.56 -6.24
N ASP A 174 29.93 28.95 -5.18
CA ASP A 174 30.23 28.03 -4.09
C ASP A 174 29.04 27.92 -3.13
N LYS A 175 28.20 26.91 -3.34
CA LYS A 175 27.06 26.60 -2.46
C LYS A 175 26.97 25.10 -2.12
N PRO A 176 26.15 24.72 -1.10
CA PRO A 176 25.89 23.34 -0.75
C PRO A 176 25.37 22.53 -1.94
N TRP A 177 25.80 21.27 -2.05
CA TRP A 177 25.51 20.46 -3.23
C TRP A 177 24.01 20.22 -3.48
N PHE A 178 23.21 20.20 -2.40
CA PHE A 178 21.77 19.98 -2.50
C PHE A 178 21.02 21.15 -3.11
N GLU A 179 21.58 22.36 -3.08
CA GLU A 179 20.97 23.54 -3.69
C GLU A 179 21.07 23.49 -5.22
N TYR A 180 22.09 22.84 -5.79
CA TYR A 180 22.16 22.65 -7.23
C TYR A 180 21.05 21.70 -7.75
N ILE A 181 20.47 20.86 -6.90
CA ILE A 181 19.40 19.93 -7.31
C ILE A 181 18.19 20.71 -7.84
N GLU A 182 17.80 21.78 -7.15
CA GLU A 182 16.66 22.60 -7.55
C GLU A 182 16.96 23.35 -8.84
N ASP A 183 18.14 23.97 -8.98
CA ASP A 183 18.51 24.67 -10.21
C ASP A 183 18.56 23.75 -11.43
N ILE A 184 19.14 22.55 -11.27
CA ILE A 184 19.24 21.57 -12.35
C ILE A 184 17.83 21.09 -12.72
N ASN A 185 16.96 20.84 -11.73
CA ASN A 185 15.58 20.41 -11.96
C ASN A 185 14.77 21.48 -12.70
N ASP A 186 14.88 22.73 -12.29
CA ASP A 186 14.18 23.85 -12.92
C ASP A 186 14.69 24.07 -14.35
N ALA A 187 16.01 24.01 -14.56
CA ALA A 187 16.59 24.12 -15.88
C ALA A 187 16.17 22.97 -16.81
N ASP A 188 16.11 21.72 -16.31
CA ASP A 188 15.62 20.58 -17.08
C ASP A 188 14.13 20.76 -17.43
N LEU A 189 13.30 21.18 -16.47
CA LEU A 189 11.89 21.44 -16.73
C LEU A 189 11.68 22.52 -17.80
N ILE A 190 12.38 23.66 -17.71
CA ILE A 190 12.29 24.72 -18.72
C ILE A 190 12.74 24.19 -20.09
N CYS A 191 13.84 23.44 -20.16
CA CYS A 191 14.29 22.83 -21.41
C CYS A 191 13.20 21.93 -22.01
N ARG A 192 12.59 21.05 -21.22
CA ARG A 192 11.55 20.12 -21.71
C ARG A 192 10.26 20.82 -22.12
N LEU A 193 9.81 21.82 -21.34
CA LEU A 193 8.68 22.68 -21.71
C LEU A 193 8.96 23.52 -22.97
N ALA A 194 10.23 23.76 -23.29
CA ALA A 194 10.68 24.39 -24.54
C ALA A 194 10.97 23.37 -25.67
N GLY A 195 10.71 22.08 -25.46
CA GLY A 195 10.88 21.03 -26.46
C GLY A 195 12.33 20.59 -26.67
N ALA A 196 13.22 20.90 -25.72
CA ALA A 196 14.63 20.53 -25.72
C ALA A 196 14.96 19.60 -24.54
N ARG A 197 16.11 18.93 -24.58
CA ARG A 197 16.67 18.21 -23.43
C ARG A 197 17.74 19.06 -22.77
N LEU A 198 17.86 18.96 -21.44
CA LEU A 198 19.00 19.53 -20.75
C LEU A 198 20.30 18.93 -21.32
N PRO A 199 21.29 19.73 -21.75
CA PRO A 199 22.58 19.22 -22.18
C PRO A 199 23.30 18.48 -21.06
N SER A 200 24.17 17.53 -21.43
CA SER A 200 25.02 16.83 -20.47
C SER A 200 25.91 17.84 -19.72
N MET A 201 25.94 17.72 -18.40
CA MET A 201 26.79 18.54 -17.56
C MET A 201 28.28 18.25 -17.82
N GLU A 202 29.12 19.28 -17.78
CA GLU A 202 30.57 19.11 -17.86
C GLU A 202 31.08 18.21 -16.73
N LYS A 203 32.02 17.32 -17.07
CA LYS A 203 32.60 16.34 -16.15
C LYS A 203 33.23 17.00 -14.91
N THR A 204 33.84 18.16 -15.08
CA THR A 204 34.45 18.98 -14.03
C THR A 204 33.41 19.47 -13.02
N THR A 205 32.31 20.04 -13.50
CA THR A 205 31.19 20.55 -12.69
C THR A 205 30.49 19.42 -11.95
N LEU A 206 30.17 18.31 -12.64
CA LEU A 206 29.60 17.12 -12.01
C LEU A 206 30.55 16.52 -10.96
N GLY A 207 31.86 16.52 -11.24
CA GLY A 207 32.90 16.12 -10.29
C GLY A 207 32.91 16.96 -9.01
N SER A 208 32.76 18.28 -9.14
CA SER A 208 32.68 19.20 -7.99
C SER A 208 31.45 18.93 -7.11
N ILE A 209 30.27 18.82 -7.72
CA ILE A 209 29.00 18.53 -7.02
C ILE A 209 29.08 17.18 -6.29
N THR A 210 29.52 16.14 -7.01
CA THR A 210 29.63 14.79 -6.44
C THR A 210 30.69 14.72 -5.35
N SER A 211 31.80 15.46 -5.46
CA SER A 211 32.81 15.55 -4.39
C SER A 211 32.24 16.15 -3.10
N LYS A 212 31.47 17.24 -3.19
CA LYS A 212 30.79 17.86 -2.04
C LYS A 212 29.76 16.90 -1.41
N SER A 213 28.94 16.26 -2.24
CA SER A 213 27.98 15.23 -1.81
C SER A 213 28.68 14.09 -1.05
N ARG A 214 29.75 13.54 -1.61
CA ARG A 214 30.54 12.45 -1.01
C ARG A 214 31.13 12.86 0.33
N HIS A 215 31.68 14.07 0.44
CA HIS A 215 32.22 14.57 1.69
C HIS A 215 31.16 14.64 2.80
N GLU A 216 29.94 15.11 2.48
CA GLU A 216 28.84 15.21 3.44
C GLU A 216 28.42 13.82 3.98
N ILE A 217 28.18 12.84 3.09
CA ILE A 217 27.79 11.50 3.54
C ILE A 217 28.92 10.75 4.24
N THR A 218 30.18 10.96 3.85
CA THR A 218 31.33 10.42 4.57
C THR A 218 31.38 10.94 6.00
N SER A 219 31.22 12.25 6.20
CA SER A 219 31.19 12.85 7.54
C SER A 219 30.07 12.25 8.42
N TYR A 220 28.86 12.09 7.85
CA TYR A 220 27.76 11.45 8.56
C TYR A 220 28.05 9.99 8.89
N ASN A 221 28.60 9.24 7.93
CA ASN A 221 28.89 7.82 8.08
C ASN A 221 30.00 7.56 9.11
N GLU A 222 31.03 8.39 9.16
CA GLU A 222 32.08 8.31 10.18
C GLU A 222 31.52 8.54 11.59
N MET A 223 30.65 9.54 11.76
CA MET A 223 29.98 9.80 13.03
C MET A 223 29.09 8.62 13.43
N PHE A 224 28.36 8.07 12.46
CA PHE A 224 27.50 6.91 12.69
C PHE A 224 28.31 5.67 13.10
N THR A 225 29.39 5.33 12.39
CA THR A 225 30.30 4.24 12.76
C THR A 225 30.85 4.43 14.17
N LYS A 226 31.29 5.63 14.56
CA LYS A 226 31.76 5.93 15.92
C LYS A 226 30.67 5.67 16.97
N LEU A 227 29.43 6.08 16.70
CA LEU A 227 28.31 5.83 17.61
C LEU A 227 28.00 4.33 17.75
N LEU A 228 28.02 3.57 16.65
CA LEU A 228 27.81 2.11 16.67
C LEU A 228 28.88 1.40 17.50
N TYR A 229 30.16 1.76 17.33
CA TYR A 229 31.26 1.20 18.14
C TYR A 229 31.12 1.56 19.62
N THR A 230 30.78 2.81 19.95
CA THR A 230 30.55 3.22 21.35
C THR A 230 29.41 2.44 21.97
N ARG A 231 28.28 2.30 21.25
CA ARG A 231 27.13 1.49 21.69
C ARG A 231 27.55 0.05 21.99
N ALA A 232 28.28 -0.60 21.09
CA ALA A 232 28.72 -1.97 21.33
C ALA A 232 29.67 -2.10 22.53
N ARG A 233 30.55 -1.13 22.78
CA ARG A 233 31.42 -1.12 23.97
C ARG A 233 30.62 -0.96 25.26
N THR A 234 29.63 -0.07 25.30
CA THR A 234 28.80 0.14 26.49
C THR A 234 28.00 -1.12 26.88
N VAL A 235 27.65 -2.00 25.94
CA VAL A 235 27.04 -3.33 26.22
C VAL A 235 27.93 -4.19 27.13
N THR A 236 29.25 -4.02 27.06
CA THR A 236 30.21 -4.88 27.78
C THR A 236 30.53 -4.41 29.22
N SER A 237 30.10 -3.21 29.63
CA SER A 237 30.41 -2.62 30.95
C SER A 237 29.19 -2.58 31.89
N GLN A 238 28.53 -3.72 32.10
CA GLN A 238 27.21 -3.83 32.76
C GLN A 238 27.18 -3.67 34.29
N GLU A 239 28.24 -3.16 34.92
CA GLU A 239 28.37 -3.13 36.39
C GLU A 239 27.33 -2.23 37.07
N ASN A 240 26.78 -1.21 36.37
CA ASN A 240 25.71 -0.34 36.86
C ASN A 240 24.52 -0.27 35.88
N LYS A 241 23.45 -1.00 36.17
CA LYS A 241 22.26 -1.09 35.29
C LYS A 241 21.58 0.25 35.01
N LYS A 242 21.50 1.17 35.99
CA LYS A 242 20.80 2.45 35.83
C LYS A 242 21.58 3.39 34.89
N GLU A 243 22.88 3.46 35.08
CA GLU A 243 23.78 4.25 34.23
C GLU A 243 23.91 3.66 32.82
N TYR A 244 23.89 2.33 32.72
CA TYR A 244 23.82 1.60 31.46
C TYR A 244 22.58 2.00 30.63
N PHE A 245 21.37 1.93 31.21
CA PHE A 245 20.15 2.31 30.49
C PHE A 245 20.16 3.77 30.07
N SER A 246 20.56 4.68 30.96
CA SER A 246 20.65 6.12 30.62
C SER A 246 21.67 6.39 29.50
N SER A 247 22.79 5.67 29.48
CA SER A 247 23.79 5.79 28.43
C SER A 247 23.31 5.23 27.10
N MET A 248 22.61 4.09 27.12
CA MET A 248 22.00 3.49 25.91
C MET A 248 20.94 4.40 25.30
N GLU A 249 20.05 4.97 26.11
CA GLU A 249 19.04 5.91 25.62
C GLU A 249 19.66 7.13 24.92
N LYS A 250 20.74 7.70 25.48
CA LYS A 250 21.47 8.81 24.86
C LYS A 250 22.13 8.40 23.55
N LEU A 251 22.71 7.21 23.48
CA LEU A 251 23.34 6.68 22.28
C LEU A 251 22.31 6.38 21.18
N ASP A 252 21.18 5.77 21.52
CA ASP A 252 20.10 5.50 20.59
C ASP A 252 19.48 6.80 20.05
N ALA A 253 19.34 7.84 20.89
CA ALA A 253 18.91 9.17 20.45
C ALA A 253 19.92 9.83 19.48
N ALA A 254 21.23 9.70 19.75
CA ALA A 254 22.28 10.20 18.87
C ALA A 254 22.32 9.45 17.52
N ILE A 255 22.18 8.11 17.57
CA ILE A 255 22.07 7.25 16.39
C ILE A 255 20.86 7.66 15.55
N TYR A 256 19.70 7.85 16.19
CA TYR A 256 18.51 8.28 15.47
C TYR A 256 18.67 9.68 14.85
N GLY A 257 19.36 10.59 15.55
CA GLY A 257 19.70 11.92 15.03
C GLY A 257 20.57 11.86 13.76
N ILE A 258 21.57 10.98 13.71
CA ILE A 258 22.42 10.82 12.52
C ILE A 258 21.69 10.10 11.38
N LEU A 259 20.86 9.10 11.70
CA LEU A 259 20.02 8.41 10.72
C LEU A 259 19.07 9.39 10.01
N LYS A 260 18.47 10.35 10.71
CA LYS A 260 17.64 11.39 10.08
C LYS A 260 18.42 12.27 9.09
N LYS A 261 19.69 12.58 9.39
CA LYS A 261 20.54 13.36 8.47
C LYS A 261 20.87 12.54 7.23
N MET A 262 21.21 11.26 7.41
CA MET A 262 21.45 10.34 6.31
C MET A 262 20.20 10.10 5.45
N ASP A 263 19.02 9.97 6.06
CA ASP A 263 17.75 9.80 5.33
C ASP A 263 17.47 11.01 4.42
N ARG A 264 17.65 12.23 4.94
CA ARG A 264 17.56 13.47 4.14
C ARG A 264 18.62 13.53 3.04
N PHE A 265 19.84 13.09 3.33
CA PHE A 265 20.90 13.00 2.33
C PHE A 265 20.52 12.03 1.21
N LEU A 266 20.08 10.81 1.55
CA LEU A 266 19.67 9.79 0.59
C LEU A 266 18.49 10.26 -0.25
N THR A 267 17.52 10.96 0.37
CA THR A 267 16.42 11.62 -0.36
C THR A 267 16.96 12.50 -1.49
N ARG A 268 17.93 13.37 -1.18
CA ARG A 268 18.54 14.30 -2.14
C ARG A 268 19.39 13.56 -3.18
N ALA A 269 20.13 12.54 -2.76
CA ALA A 269 20.98 11.76 -3.66
C ALA A 269 20.16 10.96 -4.66
N TYR A 270 19.04 10.36 -4.23
CA TYR A 270 18.10 9.69 -5.13
C TYR A 270 17.42 10.67 -6.09
N ARG A 271 17.05 11.87 -5.62
CA ARG A 271 16.51 12.92 -6.52
C ARG A 271 17.52 13.32 -7.59
N LEU A 272 18.76 13.60 -7.20
CA LEU A 272 19.81 13.96 -8.15
C LEU A 272 20.14 12.81 -9.12
N SER A 273 20.11 11.57 -8.63
CA SER A 273 20.26 10.34 -9.43
C SER A 273 19.18 10.24 -10.50
N GLN A 274 17.92 10.54 -10.15
CA GLN A 274 16.80 10.55 -11.09
C GLN A 274 16.90 11.67 -12.12
N ILE A 275 17.24 12.90 -11.71
CA ILE A 275 17.37 14.04 -12.63
C ILE A 275 18.48 13.81 -13.66
N LEU A 276 19.63 13.30 -13.22
CA LEU A 276 20.80 13.10 -14.07
C LEU A 276 20.81 11.75 -14.81
N ASP A 277 19.84 10.88 -14.54
CA ASP A 277 19.79 9.50 -15.05
C ASP A 277 21.11 8.72 -14.79
N ILE A 278 21.59 8.78 -13.56
CA ILE A 278 22.79 8.07 -13.11
C ILE A 278 22.51 7.22 -11.87
N PRO A 279 23.23 6.11 -11.63
CA PRO A 279 23.09 5.35 -10.40
C PRO A 279 23.36 6.19 -9.15
N SER A 280 22.54 6.06 -8.12
CA SER A 280 22.72 6.74 -6.81
C SER A 280 24.09 6.44 -6.18
N ARG A 281 24.62 5.23 -6.41
CA ARG A 281 25.98 4.84 -6.02
C ARG A 281 27.05 5.79 -6.57
N SER A 282 26.87 6.35 -7.76
CA SER A 282 27.81 7.32 -8.35
C SER A 282 27.85 8.63 -7.57
N ILE A 283 26.74 9.01 -6.92
CA ILE A 283 26.60 10.23 -6.12
C ILE A 283 27.12 10.00 -4.68
N ILE A 284 26.85 8.82 -4.13
CA ILE A 284 27.29 8.42 -2.78
C ILE A 284 28.78 8.07 -2.75
N GLY A 285 29.33 7.53 -3.84
CA GLY A 285 30.73 7.12 -3.96
C GLY A 285 31.09 5.91 -3.10
N ASP A 286 32.34 5.85 -2.66
CA ASP A 286 32.90 4.70 -1.94
C ASP A 286 32.25 4.47 -0.57
N THR A 287 31.67 5.52 0.02
CA THR A 287 30.93 5.48 1.29
C THR A 287 29.72 4.55 1.22
N PHE A 288 29.22 4.23 0.02
CA PHE A 288 28.11 3.32 -0.19
C PHE A 288 28.32 1.97 0.50
N SER A 289 29.49 1.35 0.32
CA SER A 289 29.80 0.05 0.88
C SER A 289 29.88 0.07 2.40
N GLN A 290 30.44 1.13 2.98
CA GLN A 290 30.59 1.28 4.42
C GLN A 290 29.25 1.64 5.09
N LEU A 291 28.44 2.49 4.45
CA LEU A 291 27.08 2.79 4.89
C LEU A 291 26.24 1.51 4.96
N ARG A 292 26.31 0.68 3.92
CA ARG A 292 25.67 -0.64 3.90
C ARG A 292 26.09 -1.52 5.07
N GLN A 293 27.39 -1.64 5.33
CA GLN A 293 27.89 -2.41 6.48
C GLN A 293 27.35 -1.89 7.82
N ASN A 294 27.32 -0.58 8.01
CA ASN A 294 26.77 0.02 9.23
C ASN A 294 25.25 -0.22 9.37
N MET A 295 24.49 -0.20 8.27
CA MET A 295 23.05 -0.50 8.28
C MET A 295 22.80 -1.97 8.60
N LEU A 296 23.59 -2.89 8.03
CA LEU A 296 23.54 -4.32 8.35
C LEU A 296 23.87 -4.57 9.82
N TRP A 297 24.88 -3.90 10.35
CA TRP A 297 25.24 -4.01 11.76
C TRP A 297 24.12 -3.49 12.67
N LEU A 298 23.61 -2.28 12.43
CA LEU A 298 22.59 -1.71 13.29
C LEU A 298 21.29 -2.52 13.24
N PHE A 299 20.75 -2.77 12.05
CA PHE A 299 19.39 -3.28 11.88
C PHE A 299 19.30 -4.80 11.82
N PHE A 300 20.36 -5.47 11.39
CA PHE A 300 20.37 -6.92 11.15
C PHE A 300 21.40 -7.67 12.01
N ASP A 301 22.09 -6.99 12.91
CA ASP A 301 23.09 -7.56 13.84
C ASP A 301 24.32 -8.19 13.16
N VAL A 302 24.60 -7.83 11.91
CA VAL A 302 25.74 -8.37 11.18
C VAL A 302 26.99 -7.55 11.50
N TRP A 303 27.87 -8.09 12.34
CA TRP A 303 29.11 -7.40 12.70
C TRP A 303 30.04 -7.24 11.48
N PRO A 304 30.78 -6.12 11.33
CA PRO A 304 31.66 -5.93 10.18
C PRO A 304 32.67 -7.07 9.95
N LYS A 305 33.22 -7.66 11.03
CA LYS A 305 34.15 -8.81 10.94
C LYS A 305 33.48 -10.16 10.62
N ALA A 306 32.16 -10.27 10.73
CA ALA A 306 31.42 -11.48 10.37
C ALA A 306 31.40 -11.67 8.84
N LEU A 307 31.30 -10.56 8.10
CA LEU A 307 31.34 -10.55 6.63
C LEU A 307 32.70 -11.00 6.07
N GLU A 308 33.79 -10.79 6.81
CA GLU A 308 35.14 -11.21 6.42
C GLU A 308 35.38 -12.72 6.61
N LYS A 309 34.53 -13.39 7.38
CA LYS A 309 34.68 -14.81 7.75
C LYS A 309 33.58 -15.72 7.18
N GLU A 310 32.65 -15.16 6.39
CA GLU A 310 31.41 -15.82 5.92
C GLU A 310 30.53 -16.40 7.05
N ASP A 311 30.80 -16.02 8.29
CA ASP A 311 30.13 -16.53 9.50
C ASP A 311 29.14 -15.47 9.98
N ILE A 312 28.01 -15.36 9.28
CA ILE A 312 26.96 -14.37 9.59
C ILE A 312 26.22 -14.86 10.85
N PRO A 313 26.30 -14.13 11.98
CA PRO A 313 25.68 -14.58 13.22
C PRO A 313 24.15 -14.58 13.09
N HIS A 314 23.53 -15.68 13.51
CA HIS A 314 22.07 -15.78 13.59
C HIS A 314 21.52 -14.84 14.65
N GLN A 315 20.41 -14.17 14.33
CA GLN A 315 19.70 -13.34 15.30
C GLN A 315 19.02 -14.21 16.37
N THR A 316 19.12 -13.80 17.63
CA THR A 316 18.68 -14.63 18.77
C THR A 316 17.45 -14.09 19.51
N ALA A 317 17.05 -12.82 19.32
CA ALA A 317 15.97 -12.20 20.12
C ALA A 317 15.05 -11.22 19.36
N VAL A 318 13.74 -11.47 19.44
CA VAL A 318 12.66 -10.72 18.75
C VAL A 318 12.45 -9.30 19.30
N SER A 319 12.69 -9.05 20.60
CA SER A 319 12.37 -7.75 21.24
C SER A 319 13.32 -6.62 20.79
N ALA A 320 14.62 -6.88 20.77
CA ALA A 320 15.62 -5.94 20.26
C ALA A 320 15.45 -5.67 18.75
N LEU A 321 14.99 -6.69 18.03
CA LEU A 321 14.71 -6.61 16.59
C LEU A 321 13.53 -5.67 16.29
N ARG A 322 12.44 -5.82 17.04
CA ARG A 322 11.25 -4.95 16.92
C ARG A 322 11.58 -3.48 17.12
N HIS A 323 12.40 -3.16 18.14
CA HIS A 323 12.83 -1.78 18.38
C HIS A 323 13.63 -1.22 17.18
N ARG A 324 14.60 -1.99 16.66
CA ARG A 324 15.41 -1.61 15.51
C ARG A 324 14.59 -1.44 14.23
N MET A 325 13.64 -2.34 13.96
CA MET A 325 12.75 -2.24 12.80
C MET A 325 11.83 -1.03 12.89
N ASN A 326 11.34 -0.68 14.08
CA ASN A 326 10.56 0.54 14.27
C ASN A 326 11.38 1.81 13.95
N ILE A 327 12.67 1.82 14.32
CA ILE A 327 13.59 2.90 13.93
C ILE A 327 13.76 2.90 12.40
N LEU A 328 14.07 1.76 11.79
CA LEU A 328 14.26 1.64 10.34
C LEU A 328 13.06 2.20 9.58
N PHE A 329 11.86 1.74 9.90
CA PHE A 329 10.63 2.16 9.22
C PHE A 329 10.17 3.58 9.55
N SER A 330 10.91 4.31 10.40
CA SER A 330 10.75 5.76 10.59
C SER A 330 11.67 6.60 9.70
N VAL A 331 12.59 5.95 8.97
CA VAL A 331 13.52 6.56 8.00
C VAL A 331 13.31 5.89 6.62
N PRO A 332 12.39 6.41 5.79
CA PRO A 332 11.92 5.71 4.59
C PRO A 332 12.97 5.56 3.48
N HIS A 333 13.88 6.50 3.32
CA HIS A 333 14.93 6.42 2.30
C HIS A 333 16.07 5.49 2.73
N ILE A 334 16.33 5.41 4.03
CA ILE A 334 17.20 4.36 4.59
C ILE A 334 16.52 2.99 4.46
N THR A 335 15.21 2.90 4.72
CA THR A 335 14.45 1.66 4.50
C THR A 335 14.55 1.21 3.05
N GLN A 336 14.34 2.13 2.09
CA GLN A 336 14.51 1.87 0.67
C GLN A 336 15.95 1.46 0.33
N PHE A 337 16.95 2.11 0.92
CA PHE A 337 18.36 1.72 0.77
C PHE A 337 18.57 0.28 1.23
N CYS A 338 17.98 -0.13 2.36
CA CYS A 338 18.09 -1.48 2.90
C CYS A 338 17.33 -2.54 2.08
N ARG A 339 16.41 -2.17 1.18
CA ARG A 339 15.75 -3.14 0.29
C ARG A 339 16.73 -3.86 -0.63
N GLU A 340 17.86 -3.24 -0.95
CA GLU A 340 18.89 -3.92 -1.76
C GLU A 340 19.44 -5.19 -1.10
N PHE A 341 19.27 -5.34 0.23
CA PHE A 341 19.77 -6.50 0.98
C PHE A 341 18.96 -7.76 0.66
N THR A 342 17.66 -7.64 0.37
CA THR A 342 16.84 -8.79 -0.07
C THR A 342 17.21 -9.23 -1.48
N GLN A 343 17.75 -8.34 -2.30
CA GLN A 343 18.15 -8.63 -3.69
C GLN A 343 19.56 -9.20 -3.79
N ASN A 344 20.42 -8.94 -2.80
CA ASN A 344 21.82 -9.40 -2.83
C ASN A 344 22.02 -10.72 -2.05
N PRO A 345 22.42 -11.83 -2.70
CA PRO A 345 22.58 -13.13 -2.06
C PRO A 345 23.44 -13.13 -0.78
N ALA A 346 24.46 -12.29 -0.71
CA ALA A 346 25.36 -12.23 0.45
C ALA A 346 24.68 -11.69 1.72
N PHE A 347 23.60 -10.93 1.58
CA PHE A 347 22.90 -10.28 2.69
C PHE A 347 21.48 -10.80 2.90
N GLN A 348 21.07 -11.78 2.10
CA GLN A 348 19.78 -12.45 2.24
C GLN A 348 19.63 -13.24 3.55
N PRO A 349 20.62 -14.04 4.00
CA PRO A 349 20.49 -14.83 5.23
C PRO A 349 20.04 -14.02 6.46
N PRO A 350 20.66 -12.88 6.82
CA PRO A 350 20.25 -12.13 8.01
C PRO A 350 18.87 -11.45 7.87
N VAL A 351 18.41 -11.19 6.63
CA VAL A 351 17.05 -10.70 6.40
C VAL A 351 16.05 -11.84 6.55
N ASN A 352 16.36 -13.04 6.04
CA ASN A 352 15.52 -14.22 6.23
C ASN A 352 15.38 -14.59 7.72
N ASP A 353 16.48 -14.56 8.47
CA ASP A 353 16.49 -14.81 9.92
C ASP A 353 15.53 -13.87 10.68
N LEU A 354 15.49 -12.58 10.29
CA LEU A 354 14.55 -11.59 10.84
C LEU A 354 13.10 -12.03 10.63
N PHE A 355 12.74 -12.44 9.41
CA PHE A 355 11.38 -12.88 9.11
C PHE A 355 11.03 -14.19 9.82
N GLN A 356 11.95 -15.15 9.84
CA GLN A 356 11.82 -16.38 10.64
C GLN A 356 11.51 -16.10 12.10
N LEU A 357 12.24 -15.16 12.71
CA LEU A 357 11.99 -14.73 14.08
C LEU A 357 10.62 -14.08 14.27
N PHE A 358 10.17 -13.27 13.32
CA PHE A 358 8.83 -12.69 13.39
C PHE A 358 7.73 -13.74 13.26
N PHE A 359 7.83 -14.66 12.30
CA PHE A 359 6.86 -15.74 12.10
C PHE A 359 6.82 -16.70 13.30
N LYS A 360 7.99 -17.10 13.81
CA LYS A 360 8.08 -17.88 15.06
C LYS A 360 7.46 -17.13 16.24
N GLY A 361 7.69 -15.82 16.33
CA GLY A 361 7.05 -14.96 17.33
C GLY A 361 5.53 -14.90 17.21
N LEU A 362 5.00 -14.88 15.98
CA LEU A 362 3.57 -14.95 15.69
C LEU A 362 2.98 -16.30 16.12
N VAL A 363 3.58 -17.41 15.71
CA VAL A 363 3.17 -18.78 16.08
C VAL A 363 3.13 -18.95 17.60
N ASN A 364 4.15 -18.47 18.30
CA ASN A 364 4.19 -18.51 19.77
C ASN A 364 3.05 -17.71 20.40
N LYS A 365 2.71 -16.54 19.87
CA LYS A 365 1.58 -15.74 20.38
C LYS A 365 0.24 -16.44 20.13
N MET A 366 0.03 -17.00 18.94
CA MET A 366 -1.16 -17.79 18.63
C MET A 366 -1.32 -18.97 19.60
N ASN A 367 -0.23 -19.68 19.89
CA ASN A 367 -0.26 -20.82 20.81
C ASN A 367 -0.55 -20.44 22.28
N ARG A 368 -0.31 -19.18 22.68
CA ARG A 368 -0.49 -18.71 24.06
C ARG A 368 -1.87 -18.14 24.39
N VAL A 369 -2.68 -17.76 23.40
CA VAL A 369 -3.99 -17.10 23.58
C VAL A 369 -4.91 -17.83 24.59
N PHE A 370 -4.77 -19.15 24.76
CA PHE A 370 -5.60 -19.96 25.66
C PHE A 370 -4.85 -20.66 26.79
N MET A 371 -3.53 -20.54 26.88
CA MET A 371 -2.72 -21.25 27.88
C MET A 371 -2.54 -20.45 29.18
N GLU A 372 -2.66 -19.11 29.13
CA GLU A 372 -2.22 -18.25 30.25
C GLU A 372 -3.13 -17.06 30.60
N GLU A 373 -4.17 -16.72 29.81
CA GLU A 373 -4.95 -15.50 30.01
C GLU A 373 -6.45 -15.77 30.23
N ASP A 374 -6.99 -15.36 31.39
CA ASP A 374 -8.45 -15.24 31.65
C ASP A 374 -9.16 -14.27 30.67
N ASN A 375 -8.40 -13.62 29.78
CA ASN A 375 -8.84 -12.59 28.85
C ASN A 375 -8.38 -12.90 27.40
N SER A 376 -9.09 -13.80 26.72
CA SER A 376 -8.86 -14.18 25.31
C SER A 376 -8.71 -12.99 24.34
N SER A 377 -9.36 -11.86 24.65
CA SER A 377 -9.28 -10.62 23.87
C SER A 377 -7.90 -9.97 23.87
N ALA A 378 -7.16 -10.02 24.99
CA ALA A 378 -5.83 -9.44 25.10
C ALA A 378 -4.82 -10.25 24.27
N GLY A 379 -4.89 -11.58 24.37
CA GLY A 379 -4.09 -12.51 23.57
C GLY A 379 -4.31 -12.34 22.06
N LEU A 380 -5.55 -12.23 21.61
CA LEU A 380 -5.85 -11.97 20.19
C LEU A 380 -5.29 -10.62 19.72
N GLY A 381 -5.38 -9.57 20.54
CA GLY A 381 -4.76 -8.28 20.23
C GLY A 381 -3.24 -8.33 20.10
N GLN A 382 -2.56 -9.26 20.79
CA GLN A 382 -1.12 -9.48 20.62
C GLN A 382 -0.79 -10.16 19.28
N VAL A 383 -1.65 -11.08 18.81
CA VAL A 383 -1.54 -11.74 17.50
C VAL A 383 -1.75 -10.72 16.39
N GLU A 384 -2.80 -9.91 16.47
CA GLU A 384 -3.09 -8.84 15.50
C GLU A 384 -1.91 -7.87 15.35
N ARG A 385 -1.33 -7.40 16.46
CA ARG A 385 -0.14 -6.54 16.44
C ARG A 385 1.06 -7.21 15.77
N ALA A 386 1.24 -8.52 15.95
CA ALA A 386 2.32 -9.27 15.32
C ALA A 386 2.11 -9.37 13.80
N LEU A 387 0.88 -9.62 13.35
CA LEU A 387 0.52 -9.64 11.93
C LEU A 387 0.79 -8.28 11.27
N PHE A 388 0.37 -7.18 11.93
CA PHE A 388 0.65 -5.84 11.43
C PHE A 388 2.15 -5.54 11.28
N GLU A 389 2.95 -5.98 12.25
CA GLU A 389 4.41 -5.82 12.21
C GLU A 389 5.05 -6.59 11.05
N ILE A 390 4.62 -7.84 10.83
CA ILE A 390 5.13 -8.66 9.73
C ILE A 390 4.73 -8.05 8.39
N ARG A 391 3.45 -7.67 8.23
CA ARG A 391 2.96 -7.00 7.02
C ARG A 391 3.78 -5.75 6.72
N ARG A 392 3.97 -4.89 7.72
CA ARG A 392 4.80 -3.69 7.58
C ARG A 392 6.24 -4.04 7.17
N ALA A 393 6.83 -5.09 7.74
CA ALA A 393 8.18 -5.51 7.40
C ALA A 393 8.30 -6.03 5.96
N ILE A 394 7.34 -6.83 5.50
CA ILE A 394 7.25 -7.31 4.12
C ILE A 394 7.17 -6.12 3.16
N GLU A 395 6.21 -5.20 3.37
CA GLU A 395 5.99 -4.03 2.52
C GLU A 395 7.23 -3.12 2.45
N ASN A 396 7.94 -2.97 3.57
CA ASN A 396 9.09 -2.09 3.66
C ASN A 396 10.39 -2.71 3.14
N LEU A 397 10.62 -4.01 3.34
CA LEU A 397 11.88 -4.67 2.96
C LEU A 397 11.80 -5.43 1.62
N ALA A 398 10.61 -5.57 1.05
CA ALA A 398 10.39 -6.30 -0.21
C ALA A 398 10.99 -7.72 -0.16
N LEU A 399 10.51 -8.52 0.80
CA LEU A 399 10.91 -9.91 0.93
C LEU A 399 10.33 -10.74 -0.24
N ASP A 400 11.13 -11.67 -0.75
CA ASP A 400 10.70 -12.68 -1.71
C ASP A 400 9.88 -13.76 -1.01
N GLU A 401 8.60 -13.84 -1.38
CA GLU A 401 7.56 -14.68 -0.77
C GLU A 401 7.86 -16.18 -0.90
N SER A 402 8.57 -16.59 -1.96
CA SER A 402 8.91 -18.00 -2.22
C SER A 402 9.74 -18.63 -1.10
N ARG A 403 10.35 -17.79 -0.26
CA ARG A 403 11.25 -18.17 0.83
C ARG A 403 10.52 -18.45 2.15
N LEU A 404 9.23 -18.18 2.21
CA LEU A 404 8.42 -18.31 3.44
C LEU A 404 7.65 -19.64 3.51
N THR A 405 8.08 -20.68 2.80
CA THR A 405 7.28 -21.91 2.63
C THR A 405 7.05 -22.63 3.96
N ASP A 406 8.09 -22.78 4.79
CA ASP A 406 8.00 -23.45 6.08
C ASP A 406 7.26 -22.59 7.10
N GLU A 407 7.54 -21.29 7.13
CA GLU A 407 6.89 -20.31 8.00
C GLU A 407 5.39 -20.21 7.71
N LYS A 408 5.00 -20.22 6.43
CA LYS A 408 3.60 -20.27 5.99
C LYS A 408 2.90 -21.52 6.54
N LYS A 409 3.56 -22.67 6.48
CA LYS A 409 3.02 -23.93 7.00
C LYS A 409 2.85 -23.88 8.51
N GLU A 410 3.84 -23.39 9.26
CA GLU A 410 3.74 -23.26 10.72
C GLU A 410 2.63 -22.31 11.16
N VAL A 411 2.49 -21.15 10.50
CA VAL A 411 1.40 -20.20 10.78
C VAL A 411 0.05 -20.83 10.49
N LYS A 412 -0.10 -21.55 9.36
CA LYS A 412 -1.32 -22.27 9.02
C LYS A 412 -1.72 -23.25 10.12
N GLU A 413 -0.80 -24.09 10.56
CA GLU A 413 -1.03 -25.10 11.61
C GLU A 413 -1.39 -24.46 12.96
N ALA A 414 -0.67 -23.39 13.34
CA ALA A 414 -0.92 -22.65 14.58
C ALA A 414 -2.28 -21.95 14.58
N TYR A 415 -2.66 -21.33 13.46
CA TYR A 415 -3.94 -20.64 13.33
C TYR A 415 -5.13 -21.61 13.32
N ILE A 416 -5.02 -22.75 12.62
CA ILE A 416 -6.05 -23.80 12.66
C ILE A 416 -6.19 -24.33 14.10
N SER A 417 -5.08 -24.56 14.79
CA SER A 417 -5.11 -24.97 16.20
C SER A 417 -5.77 -23.93 17.10
N LEU A 418 -5.51 -22.64 16.86
CA LEU A 418 -6.16 -21.53 17.56
C LEU A 418 -7.67 -21.52 17.30
N LEU A 419 -8.10 -21.72 16.04
CA LEU A 419 -9.51 -21.84 15.69
C LEU A 419 -10.18 -22.95 16.48
N PHE A 420 -9.60 -24.15 16.60
CA PHE A 420 -10.20 -25.24 17.37
C PHE A 420 -10.31 -24.97 18.86
N LYS A 421 -9.30 -24.30 19.46
CA LYS A 421 -9.27 -24.00 20.90
C LYS A 421 -10.18 -22.84 21.32
N THR A 422 -10.54 -21.96 20.37
CA THR A 422 -11.35 -20.77 20.66
C THR A 422 -12.78 -21.14 21.07
N ASP A 423 -13.35 -20.52 22.09
CA ASP A 423 -14.76 -20.76 22.45
C ASP A 423 -15.73 -20.12 21.42
N PHE A 424 -17.01 -20.51 21.47
CA PHE A 424 -18.01 -20.03 20.51
C PHE A 424 -18.18 -18.49 20.52
N LYS A 425 -18.01 -17.82 21.67
CA LYS A 425 -18.21 -16.37 21.76
C LYS A 425 -17.02 -15.57 21.20
N SER A 426 -15.81 -16.12 21.28
CA SER A 426 -14.59 -15.44 20.79
C SER A 426 -14.21 -15.82 19.35
N LEU A 427 -14.93 -16.76 18.73
CA LEU A 427 -14.59 -17.29 17.39
C LEU A 427 -14.61 -16.23 16.29
N GLU A 428 -15.58 -15.32 16.32
CA GLU A 428 -15.68 -14.22 15.35
C GLU A 428 -14.41 -13.35 15.37
N ALA A 429 -13.90 -13.04 16.57
CA ALA A 429 -12.67 -12.26 16.72
C ALA A 429 -11.45 -12.98 16.15
N THR A 430 -11.33 -14.30 16.37
CA THR A 430 -10.26 -15.10 15.76
C THR A 430 -10.38 -15.11 14.23
N LEU A 431 -11.59 -15.24 13.69
CA LEU A 431 -11.85 -15.28 12.25
C LEU A 431 -11.59 -13.95 11.54
N ASN A 432 -11.76 -12.82 12.23
CA ASN A 432 -11.40 -11.51 11.70
C ASN A 432 -9.89 -11.35 11.41
N LEU A 433 -9.04 -12.24 11.94
CA LEU A 433 -7.60 -12.26 11.63
C LEU A 433 -7.27 -12.99 10.32
N CYS A 434 -8.23 -13.70 9.72
CA CYS A 434 -8.02 -14.59 8.58
C CYS A 434 -7.42 -13.85 7.37
N ASP A 435 -7.97 -12.68 7.03
CA ASP A 435 -7.50 -11.88 5.88
C ASP A 435 -6.04 -11.43 6.10
N MET A 436 -5.72 -10.92 7.29
CA MET A 436 -4.35 -10.52 7.63
C MET A 436 -3.36 -11.69 7.63
N ILE A 437 -3.79 -12.89 8.04
CA ILE A 437 -2.95 -14.09 7.97
C ILE A 437 -2.67 -14.45 6.51
N CYS A 438 -3.69 -14.44 5.65
CA CYS A 438 -3.52 -14.75 4.23
C CYS A 438 -2.63 -13.70 3.54
N GLU A 439 -2.78 -12.42 3.87
CA GLU A 439 -1.91 -11.35 3.39
C GLU A 439 -0.45 -11.56 3.83
N VAL A 440 -0.20 -11.75 5.12
CA VAL A 440 1.15 -11.87 5.71
C VAL A 440 1.89 -13.12 5.24
N THR A 441 1.17 -14.20 4.99
CA THR A 441 1.74 -15.47 4.50
C THR A 441 1.75 -15.58 2.97
N HIS A 442 1.31 -14.54 2.26
CA HIS A 442 1.14 -14.52 0.81
C HIS A 442 0.45 -15.78 0.29
N ASP A 443 -0.71 -16.11 0.86
CA ASP A 443 -1.49 -17.29 0.48
C ASP A 443 -2.24 -17.09 -0.85
N THR A 444 -1.49 -16.88 -1.93
CA THR A 444 -2.01 -16.65 -3.29
C THR A 444 -2.81 -17.83 -3.84
N ASP A 445 -2.41 -19.05 -3.49
CA ASP A 445 -3.11 -20.30 -3.84
C ASP A 445 -4.33 -20.60 -2.96
N LEU A 446 -4.66 -19.73 -2.00
CA LEU A 446 -5.77 -19.88 -1.06
C LEU A 446 -5.73 -21.19 -0.25
N GLU A 447 -4.55 -21.78 -0.04
CA GLU A 447 -4.37 -23.06 0.64
C GLU A 447 -4.75 -22.98 2.12
N ILE A 448 -4.35 -21.89 2.78
CA ILE A 448 -4.72 -21.57 4.17
C ILE A 448 -6.22 -21.34 4.25
N MET A 449 -6.81 -20.60 3.31
CA MET A 449 -8.26 -20.39 3.25
C MET A 449 -9.03 -21.71 3.11
N VAL A 450 -8.59 -22.61 2.24
CA VAL A 450 -9.19 -23.95 2.09
C VAL A 450 -9.09 -24.75 3.39
N SER A 451 -7.94 -24.69 4.05
CA SER A 451 -7.70 -25.40 5.32
C SER A 451 -8.54 -24.83 6.48
N ILE A 452 -8.68 -23.51 6.56
CA ILE A 452 -9.56 -22.82 7.52
C ILE A 452 -11.01 -23.20 7.27
N ARG A 453 -11.45 -23.21 6.02
CA ARG A 453 -12.81 -23.63 5.63
C ARG A 453 -13.13 -25.05 6.08
N ALA A 454 -12.20 -25.98 5.89
CA ALA A 454 -12.33 -27.36 6.38
C ALA A 454 -12.38 -27.40 7.93
N ALA A 455 -11.50 -26.66 8.60
CA ALA A 455 -11.47 -26.59 10.06
C ALA A 455 -12.77 -25.98 10.64
N LEU A 456 -13.35 -24.98 9.99
CA LEU A 456 -14.63 -24.37 10.42
C LEU A 456 -15.80 -25.34 10.31
N MET A 457 -15.83 -26.14 9.25
CA MET A 457 -16.83 -27.18 9.07
C MET A 457 -16.75 -28.25 10.17
N GLU A 458 -15.55 -28.73 10.44
CA GLU A 458 -15.29 -29.73 11.46
C GLU A 458 -15.62 -29.19 12.86
N LYS A 459 -15.18 -27.97 13.18
CA LYS A 459 -15.51 -27.31 14.45
C LYS A 459 -17.02 -27.08 14.60
N SER A 460 -17.71 -26.68 13.52
CA SER A 460 -19.16 -26.55 13.53
C SER A 460 -19.84 -27.85 13.92
N PHE A 461 -19.34 -28.98 13.44
CA PHE A 461 -19.86 -30.29 13.83
C PHE A 461 -19.61 -30.58 15.31
N PHE A 462 -18.38 -30.41 15.82
CA PHE A 462 -18.06 -30.68 17.22
C PHE A 462 -18.89 -29.84 18.19
N THR A 463 -19.14 -28.57 17.90
CA THR A 463 -20.00 -27.73 18.76
C THR A 463 -21.47 -28.18 18.81
N LEU A 464 -21.95 -28.86 17.76
CA LEU A 464 -23.26 -29.50 17.75
C LEU A 464 -23.25 -30.80 18.56
N GLU A 465 -22.17 -31.58 18.46
CA GLU A 465 -21.96 -32.82 19.24
C GLU A 465 -21.92 -32.54 20.75
N GLU A 466 -21.10 -31.59 21.18
CA GLU A 466 -21.02 -31.13 22.58
C GLU A 466 -22.38 -30.64 23.11
N TYR A 467 -23.19 -30.01 22.25
CA TYR A 467 -24.52 -29.57 22.65
C TYR A 467 -25.52 -30.74 22.70
N ALA A 468 -25.43 -31.70 21.78
CA ALA A 468 -26.29 -32.88 21.76
C ALA A 468 -26.18 -33.69 23.06
N ASP A 469 -24.98 -33.78 23.63
CA ASP A 469 -24.68 -34.44 24.91
C ASP A 469 -25.42 -33.84 26.11
N LYS A 470 -25.87 -32.58 26.01
CA LYS A 470 -26.66 -31.91 27.06
C LYS A 470 -28.11 -32.38 27.16
N LYS A 471 -28.57 -33.27 26.25
CA LYS A 471 -29.90 -33.90 26.27
C LYS A 471 -31.10 -32.93 26.36
N VAL A 472 -30.99 -31.79 25.66
CA VAL A 472 -32.01 -30.73 25.64
C VAL A 472 -33.25 -31.14 24.80
N PRO A 473 -34.49 -30.70 25.15
CA PRO A 473 -35.69 -31.00 24.35
C PRO A 473 -35.63 -30.47 22.90
N PRO A 474 -36.32 -31.13 21.95
CA PRO A 474 -36.30 -30.76 20.52
C PRO A 474 -36.66 -29.29 20.22
N LYS A 475 -37.60 -28.72 20.99
CA LYS A 475 -38.12 -27.36 20.80
C LYS A 475 -37.04 -26.30 20.99
N ASP A 476 -36.09 -26.54 21.90
CA ASP A 476 -35.00 -25.63 22.21
C ASP A 476 -33.73 -25.94 21.39
N ALA A 477 -33.67 -27.12 20.78
CA ALA A 477 -32.53 -27.56 19.97
C ALA A 477 -32.48 -26.90 18.59
N ILE A 478 -33.62 -26.71 17.90
CA ILE A 478 -33.64 -26.13 16.54
C ILE A 478 -33.02 -24.71 16.49
N PRO A 479 -33.41 -23.76 17.36
CA PRO A 479 -32.79 -22.43 17.38
C PRO A 479 -31.29 -22.48 17.64
N GLU A 480 -30.83 -23.41 18.49
CA GLU A 480 -29.43 -23.52 18.86
C GLU A 480 -28.57 -24.18 17.77
N ILE A 481 -29.13 -25.15 17.04
CA ILE A 481 -28.52 -25.72 15.83
C ILE A 481 -28.33 -24.63 14.78
N ASN A 482 -29.38 -23.84 14.53
CA ASN A 482 -29.30 -22.73 13.58
C ASN A 482 -28.23 -21.73 13.99
N LYS A 483 -28.24 -21.29 15.25
CA LYS A 483 -27.25 -20.36 15.81
C LYS A 483 -25.81 -20.85 15.62
N ARG A 484 -25.55 -22.14 15.87
CA ARG A 484 -24.22 -22.74 15.68
C ARG A 484 -23.82 -22.75 14.21
N LEU A 485 -24.63 -23.36 13.33
CA LEU A 485 -24.30 -23.45 11.91
C LEU A 485 -24.11 -22.06 11.29
N GLN A 486 -24.98 -21.11 11.62
CA GLN A 486 -24.91 -19.75 11.09
C GLN A 486 -23.64 -19.01 11.54
N ALA A 487 -23.19 -19.21 12.78
CA ALA A 487 -21.96 -18.59 13.28
C ALA A 487 -20.71 -19.00 12.50
N PHE A 488 -20.67 -20.20 11.90
CA PHE A 488 -19.59 -20.61 11.01
C PHE A 488 -19.87 -20.24 9.55
N ALA A 489 -21.12 -20.36 9.11
CA ALA A 489 -21.53 -20.12 7.72
C ALA A 489 -21.26 -18.67 7.27
N VAL A 490 -21.45 -17.67 8.14
CA VAL A 490 -21.24 -16.25 7.81
C VAL A 490 -19.80 -15.95 7.33
N HIS A 491 -18.81 -16.69 7.85
CA HIS A 491 -17.40 -16.55 7.49
C HIS A 491 -16.99 -17.43 6.29
N TYR A 492 -17.88 -18.33 5.86
CA TYR A 492 -17.69 -19.19 4.69
C TYR A 492 -18.43 -18.58 3.50
N ARG A 493 -17.88 -17.52 2.90
CA ARG A 493 -18.50 -16.89 1.71
C ARG A 493 -18.18 -17.68 0.44
N PRO A 494 -19.18 -18.03 -0.41
CA PRO A 494 -20.62 -17.83 -0.21
C PRO A 494 -21.25 -18.88 0.72
N GLN A 495 -22.19 -18.46 1.59
CA GLN A 495 -22.75 -19.30 2.67
C GLN A 495 -23.40 -20.58 2.16
N ARG A 496 -24.00 -20.57 0.97
CA ARG A 496 -24.57 -21.76 0.34
C ARG A 496 -23.58 -22.92 0.20
N GLU A 497 -22.30 -22.63 -0.04
CA GLU A 497 -21.26 -23.66 -0.17
C GLU A 497 -20.96 -24.31 1.19
N PHE A 498 -21.02 -23.54 2.28
CA PHE A 498 -20.91 -24.09 3.63
C PHE A 498 -21.98 -25.15 3.88
N TYR A 499 -23.25 -24.77 3.71
CA TYR A 499 -24.36 -25.68 3.96
C TYR A 499 -24.33 -26.89 3.04
N ARG A 500 -24.03 -26.70 1.75
CA ARG A 500 -23.92 -27.79 0.76
C ARG A 500 -22.86 -28.81 1.18
N ILE A 501 -21.64 -28.35 1.44
CA ILE A 501 -20.52 -29.24 1.77
C ILE A 501 -20.71 -29.85 3.16
N PHE A 502 -21.24 -29.11 4.13
CA PHE A 502 -21.58 -29.65 5.45
C PHE A 502 -22.59 -30.79 5.33
N PHE A 503 -23.66 -30.59 4.56
CA PHE A 503 -24.70 -31.60 4.36
C PHE A 503 -24.16 -32.82 3.62
N ASP A 504 -23.36 -32.62 2.58
CA ASP A 504 -22.71 -33.70 1.84
C ASP A 504 -21.76 -34.51 2.73
N THR A 505 -20.92 -33.82 3.49
CA THR A 505 -19.84 -34.45 4.27
C THR A 505 -20.36 -35.15 5.51
N TYR A 506 -21.24 -34.50 6.28
CA TYR A 506 -21.62 -34.98 7.60
C TYR A 506 -23.01 -35.61 7.66
N VAL A 507 -23.88 -35.41 6.68
CA VAL A 507 -25.27 -35.92 6.72
C VAL A 507 -25.51 -37.03 5.70
N ILE A 508 -25.06 -36.83 4.46
CA ILE A 508 -25.33 -37.77 3.37
C ILE A 508 -24.23 -38.83 3.21
N SER A 509 -22.97 -38.47 3.45
CA SER A 509 -21.84 -39.34 3.14
C SER A 509 -21.93 -40.69 3.87
N LYS A 510 -21.23 -41.71 3.36
CA LYS A 510 -21.18 -42.99 4.07
C LYS A 510 -20.41 -42.80 5.39
N PRO A 511 -20.96 -43.21 6.54
CA PRO A 511 -20.28 -43.08 7.82
C PRO A 511 -18.95 -43.84 7.79
N ARG A 512 -17.87 -43.18 8.22
CA ARG A 512 -16.55 -43.78 8.34
C ARG A 512 -16.17 -43.94 9.82
N PRO A 513 -15.41 -44.99 10.19
CA PRO A 513 -14.93 -45.13 11.56
C PRO A 513 -14.11 -43.91 11.99
N LYS A 514 -14.41 -43.37 13.18
CA LYS A 514 -13.73 -42.20 13.79
C LYS A 514 -13.85 -40.88 13.01
N ALA A 515 -14.70 -40.80 11.99
CA ALA A 515 -14.99 -39.54 11.30
C ALA A 515 -16.30 -38.93 11.84
N PRO A 516 -16.38 -37.59 11.96
CA PRO A 516 -17.63 -36.93 12.34
C PRO A 516 -18.74 -37.28 11.34
N HIS A 517 -19.90 -37.67 11.83
CA HIS A 517 -21.05 -38.00 10.98
C HIS A 517 -22.35 -37.93 11.77
N PHE A 518 -23.42 -37.52 11.09
CA PHE A 518 -24.76 -37.34 11.65
C PHE A 518 -25.28 -38.55 12.43
N THR A 519 -24.83 -39.76 12.09
CA THR A 519 -25.15 -40.98 12.84
C THR A 519 -24.69 -40.98 14.30
N GLN A 520 -23.70 -40.15 14.67
CA GLN A 520 -23.28 -39.97 16.07
C GLN A 520 -24.43 -39.38 16.90
N PHE A 521 -25.18 -38.41 16.36
CA PHE A 521 -26.33 -37.83 17.05
C PHE A 521 -27.43 -38.85 17.32
N PHE A 522 -27.61 -39.87 16.47
CA PHE A 522 -28.57 -40.94 16.76
C PHE A 522 -28.19 -41.78 17.97
N ARG A 523 -26.89 -41.96 18.20
CA ARG A 523 -26.37 -42.73 19.34
C ARG A 523 -26.42 -41.93 20.63
N SER A 524 -26.12 -40.63 20.57
CA SER A 524 -26.09 -39.76 21.74
C SER A 524 -27.47 -39.20 22.11
N ASN A 525 -28.22 -38.69 21.13
CA ASN A 525 -29.51 -38.03 21.33
C ASN A 525 -30.39 -38.03 20.06
N ARG A 526 -31.26 -39.03 19.93
CA ARG A 526 -32.19 -39.16 18.78
C ARG A 526 -33.09 -37.93 18.57
N TYR A 527 -33.49 -37.24 19.63
CA TYR A 527 -34.30 -36.02 19.54
C TYR A 527 -33.52 -34.84 18.95
N PHE A 528 -32.22 -34.73 19.26
CA PHE A 528 -31.35 -33.75 18.62
C PHE A 528 -31.14 -34.06 17.14
N ALA A 529 -30.98 -35.33 16.79
CA ALA A 529 -30.88 -35.76 15.40
C ALA A 529 -32.17 -35.44 14.60
N GLN A 530 -33.35 -35.59 15.22
CA GLN A 530 -34.64 -35.13 14.65
C GLN A 530 -34.62 -33.62 14.41
N ALA A 531 -34.26 -32.82 15.42
CA ALA A 531 -34.21 -31.37 15.31
C ALA A 531 -33.26 -30.90 14.20
N MET A 532 -32.12 -31.56 14.03
CA MET A 532 -31.15 -31.27 12.97
C MET A 532 -31.72 -31.53 11.58
N LEU A 533 -32.40 -32.66 11.37
CA LEU A 533 -33.06 -32.93 10.09
C LEU A 533 -34.26 -32.00 9.84
N MET A 534 -35.01 -31.63 10.87
CA MET A 534 -36.08 -30.63 10.78
C MET A 534 -35.54 -29.27 10.31
N HIS A 535 -34.39 -28.84 10.83
CA HIS A 535 -33.73 -27.60 10.39
C HIS A 535 -33.39 -27.64 8.89
N PHE A 536 -32.79 -28.72 8.40
CA PHE A 536 -32.45 -28.86 6.97
C PHE A 536 -33.66 -29.11 6.06
N ALA A 537 -34.79 -29.58 6.61
CA ALA A 537 -36.03 -29.85 5.89
C ALA A 537 -36.94 -28.61 5.74
N ASP A 538 -36.60 -27.48 6.38
CA ASP A 538 -37.37 -26.23 6.31
C ASP A 538 -37.19 -25.56 4.94
N ASP A 539 -38.18 -25.72 4.06
CA ASP A 539 -38.15 -25.12 2.72
C ASP A 539 -38.03 -23.59 2.76
N LYS A 540 -38.57 -22.92 3.77
CA LYS A 540 -38.55 -21.46 3.84
C LYS A 540 -37.17 -20.97 4.25
N ALA A 541 -36.53 -21.63 5.22
CA ALA A 541 -35.23 -21.23 5.74
C ALA A 541 -34.06 -21.69 4.85
N MET A 542 -34.17 -22.85 4.19
CA MET A 542 -33.05 -23.50 3.48
C MET A 542 -33.04 -23.32 1.97
N LYS A 543 -34.12 -22.82 1.35
CA LYS A 543 -34.23 -22.72 -0.12
C LYS A 543 -33.11 -21.93 -0.79
N ASP A 544 -32.57 -20.91 -0.13
CA ASP A 544 -31.49 -20.07 -0.67
C ASP A 544 -30.08 -20.60 -0.28
N LEU A 545 -30.01 -21.61 0.59
CA LEU A 545 -28.76 -22.15 1.15
C LEU A 545 -28.45 -23.57 0.68
N LEU A 546 -29.47 -24.37 0.35
CA LEU A 546 -29.35 -25.75 -0.09
C LEU A 546 -30.16 -26.01 -1.37
N PRO A 547 -29.67 -26.89 -2.26
CA PRO A 547 -30.46 -27.38 -3.39
C PRO A 547 -31.74 -28.07 -2.91
N VAL A 548 -32.84 -27.92 -3.68
CA VAL A 548 -34.14 -28.56 -3.38
C VAL A 548 -34.01 -30.07 -3.18
N SER A 549 -33.13 -30.73 -3.95
CA SER A 549 -32.85 -32.16 -3.80
C SER A 549 -32.33 -32.54 -2.41
N TYR A 550 -31.56 -31.67 -1.76
CA TYR A 550 -30.98 -31.92 -0.44
C TYR A 550 -32.03 -31.71 0.65
N ILE A 551 -32.88 -30.69 0.51
CA ILE A 551 -34.03 -30.45 1.40
C ILE A 551 -34.99 -31.65 1.36
N GLN A 552 -35.30 -32.16 0.16
CA GLN A 552 -36.13 -33.37 0.01
C GLN A 552 -35.46 -34.61 0.61
N LYS A 553 -34.13 -34.72 0.51
CA LYS A 553 -33.37 -35.80 1.14
C LYS A 553 -33.41 -35.71 2.67
N ALA A 554 -33.33 -34.51 3.24
CA ALA A 554 -33.52 -34.29 4.67
C ALA A 554 -34.92 -34.70 5.13
N LYS A 555 -35.97 -34.34 4.37
CA LYS A 555 -37.37 -34.75 4.63
C LYS A 555 -37.52 -36.28 4.65
N LYS A 556 -36.91 -36.96 3.67
CA LYS A 556 -36.94 -38.43 3.62
C LYS A 556 -36.23 -39.05 4.83
N LEU A 557 -35.02 -38.59 5.15
CA LEU A 557 -34.27 -39.05 6.33
C LEU A 557 -35.04 -38.80 7.64
N LEU A 558 -35.77 -37.68 7.72
CA LEU A 558 -36.61 -37.36 8.87
C LEU A 558 -37.79 -38.33 8.99
N ALA A 559 -38.47 -38.63 7.88
CA ALA A 559 -39.56 -39.61 7.84
C ALA A 559 -39.07 -41.01 8.25
N ASP A 560 -37.96 -41.47 7.66
CA ASP A 560 -37.32 -42.75 8.00
C ASP A 560 -36.96 -42.83 9.49
N LEU A 561 -36.59 -41.71 10.11
CA LEU A 561 -36.29 -41.65 11.53
C LEU A 561 -37.54 -41.65 12.42
N LEU A 562 -38.65 -41.10 11.96
CA LEU A 562 -39.91 -41.08 12.70
C LEU A 562 -40.63 -42.43 12.62
N GLU A 563 -40.38 -43.21 11.57
CA GLU A 563 -40.77 -44.62 11.52
C GLU A 563 -40.04 -45.40 12.63
N LYS A 564 -40.80 -45.98 13.57
CA LYS A 564 -40.24 -46.88 14.60
C LYS A 564 -39.57 -48.08 13.92
N PRO A 565 -38.46 -48.64 14.47
CA PRO A 565 -38.02 -49.95 14.04
C PRO A 565 -39.18 -50.92 14.29
N ARG A 566 -39.70 -51.55 13.24
CA ARG A 566 -40.60 -52.70 13.39
C ARG A 566 -39.80 -53.75 14.18
N SER A 567 -40.24 -54.06 15.39
CA SER A 567 -39.73 -55.19 16.16
C SER A 567 -39.78 -56.43 15.25
N PRO A 568 -38.71 -57.23 15.14
CA PRO A 568 -38.79 -58.49 14.42
C PRO A 568 -39.78 -59.38 15.19
N ALA A 569 -40.77 -59.90 14.47
CA ALA A 569 -41.73 -60.88 14.98
C ALA A 569 -41.08 -62.25 15.14
#